data_AF-A0A7S0MQ94-F1
#
_entry.id   AF-A0A7S0MQ94-F1
#
_cell.length_a   1.000
_cell.length_b   1.000
_cell.length_c   1.000
_cell.angle_alpha   90.00
_cell.angle_beta   90.00
_cell.angle_gamma   90.00
#
_symmetry.space_group_name_H-M   'P 1'
#
loop_
_entity.id
_entity.type
_entity.pdbx_description
1 polymer ?
#
loop_
_entity_poly.entity_id
_entity_poly.type
_entity_poly.pdbx_seq_one_letter_code
_entity_poly.pdbx_strand_id
1 'polypeptide(L)'
;MTKSVDGADISKANESKEVSNSVKTAKAAQSEDMWNGYYISTIFCASHIVVFPLTMILVLYFVQGDPAASELGDETRLTEQWKLTQMAFITALLLDFISWLFTVDYERARLYYFVLVIQGLPVVSYGLLAAGVAPITMDAHGRRFIVVRYVVWLFTTPAMLYFYSCVSCISRRELIIAMILEYTVILTGVPACLLPFPYYWPWLIISCVACYFVVMALSKMLTLAIQESSPDDSSYRSALQGARIFMTTTFAAIPGVWFLAYFHLVSPLTEELLYEILDFSTKAGISTMIMHSSIKTYAEEQE
;
A
#
# COMPACT_ATOMS: atom_id res chain seq x y z
N MET A 1 16.92 -40.36 57.54
CA MET A 1 17.31 -39.83 56.22
C MET A 1 16.04 -39.46 55.46
N THR A 2 15.55 -38.24 55.66
CA THR A 2 14.42 -37.67 54.93
C THR A 2 14.97 -36.95 53.69
N LYS A 3 14.66 -37.45 52.50
CA LYS A 3 15.05 -36.83 51.23
C LYS A 3 14.20 -35.57 51.00
N SER A 4 14.85 -34.42 50.90
CA SER A 4 14.24 -33.18 50.40
C SER A 4 14.06 -33.31 48.89
N VAL A 5 12.81 -33.47 48.44
CA VAL A 5 12.45 -33.44 47.03
C VAL A 5 12.04 -32.01 46.67
N ASP A 6 12.92 -31.36 45.93
CA ASP A 6 12.68 -30.55 44.73
C ASP A 6 11.61 -29.45 44.77
N GLY A 7 11.98 -28.30 45.36
CA GLY A 7 11.33 -27.01 45.07
C GLY A 7 11.65 -26.45 43.67
N ALA A 8 12.75 -26.91 43.05
CA ALA A 8 13.18 -26.46 41.72
C ALA A 8 12.33 -27.04 40.59
N ASP A 9 11.85 -28.28 40.72
CA ASP A 9 11.02 -28.93 39.70
C ASP A 9 9.59 -28.38 39.64
N ILE A 10 9.05 -27.93 40.79
CA ILE A 10 7.73 -27.30 40.85
C ILE A 10 7.75 -25.92 40.18
N SER A 11 8.84 -25.16 40.32
CA SER A 11 9.01 -23.85 39.66
C SER A 11 9.03 -23.99 38.13
N LYS A 12 9.80 -24.94 37.59
CA LYS A 12 9.87 -25.18 36.14
C LYS A 12 8.55 -25.69 35.56
N ALA A 13 7.84 -26.54 36.32
CA ALA A 13 6.53 -27.02 35.91
C ALA A 13 5.50 -25.89 35.81
N ASN A 14 5.54 -24.90 36.70
CA ASN A 14 4.66 -23.74 36.65
C ASN A 14 5.01 -22.76 35.52
N GLU A 15 6.29 -22.48 35.27
CA GLU A 15 6.73 -21.68 34.10
C GLU A 15 6.29 -22.32 32.78
N SER A 16 6.46 -23.65 32.65
CA SER A 16 6.04 -24.36 31.44
C SER A 16 4.52 -24.30 31.19
N LYS A 17 3.72 -24.28 32.26
CA LYS A 17 2.26 -24.13 32.18
C LYS A 17 1.83 -22.71 31.85
N GLU A 18 2.51 -21.69 32.37
CA GLU A 18 2.23 -20.29 32.01
C GLU A 18 2.57 -20.00 30.56
N VAL A 19 3.72 -20.48 30.07
CA VAL A 19 4.11 -20.37 28.65
C VAL A 19 3.14 -21.15 27.76
N SER A 20 2.74 -22.36 28.15
CA SER A 20 1.76 -23.12 27.38
C SER A 20 0.39 -22.44 27.34
N ASN A 21 -0.02 -21.77 28.41
CA ASN A 21 -1.30 -21.07 28.47
C ASN A 21 -1.26 -19.75 27.68
N SER A 22 -0.15 -19.01 27.71
CA SER A 22 0.02 -17.78 26.91
C SER A 22 0.05 -18.07 25.41
N VAL A 23 0.69 -19.17 25.00
CA VAL A 23 0.70 -19.62 23.59
C VAL A 23 -0.70 -20.06 23.14
N LYS A 24 -1.48 -20.71 24.02
CA LYS A 24 -2.86 -21.11 23.71
C LYS A 24 -3.81 -19.90 23.60
N THR A 25 -3.69 -18.91 24.47
CA THR A 25 -4.50 -17.68 24.37
C THR A 25 -4.10 -16.82 23.18
N ALA A 26 -2.81 -16.73 22.83
CA ALA A 26 -2.34 -16.07 21.62
C ALA A 26 -2.89 -16.73 20.35
N LYS A 27 -2.84 -18.07 20.26
CA LYS A 27 -3.41 -18.82 19.13
C LYS A 27 -4.95 -18.72 19.05
N ALA A 28 -5.63 -18.69 20.19
CA ALA A 28 -7.09 -18.51 20.23
C ALA A 28 -7.50 -17.11 19.73
N ALA A 29 -6.80 -16.05 20.15
CA ALA A 29 -7.00 -14.68 19.66
C ALA A 29 -6.70 -14.56 18.15
N GLN A 30 -5.62 -15.21 17.70
CA GLN A 30 -5.26 -15.27 16.27
C GLN A 30 -6.34 -15.99 15.43
N SER A 31 -7.05 -16.97 16.00
CA SER A 31 -8.14 -17.68 15.32
C SER A 31 -9.45 -16.89 15.25
N GLU A 32 -9.78 -16.06 16.25
CA GLU A 32 -10.92 -15.13 16.19
C GLU A 32 -10.66 -13.93 15.25
N ASP A 33 -9.40 -13.50 15.14
CA ASP A 33 -8.98 -12.49 14.16
C ASP A 33 -9.02 -13.02 12.72
N MET A 34 -8.77 -14.32 12.52
CA MET A 34 -8.84 -14.98 11.20
C MET A 34 -10.25 -14.96 10.59
N TRP A 35 -11.31 -15.21 11.37
CA TRP A 35 -12.70 -15.11 10.90
C TRP A 35 -13.12 -13.66 10.62
N ASN A 36 -12.56 -12.68 11.33
CA ASN A 36 -12.77 -11.25 11.07
C ASN A 36 -11.98 -10.73 9.87
N GLY A 37 -10.82 -11.32 9.56
CA GLY A 37 -10.04 -11.05 8.36
C GLY A 37 -10.83 -11.32 7.08
N TYR A 38 -11.67 -12.36 7.08
CA TYR A 38 -12.58 -12.67 5.97
C TYR A 38 -13.57 -11.54 5.66
N TYR A 39 -14.14 -10.89 6.69
CA TYR A 39 -15.06 -9.76 6.50
C TYR A 39 -14.36 -8.55 5.90
N ILE A 40 -13.17 -8.18 6.42
CA ILE A 40 -12.41 -7.04 5.89
C ILE A 40 -11.97 -7.32 4.45
N SER A 41 -11.49 -8.54 4.17
CA SER A 41 -11.15 -8.98 2.82
C SER A 41 -12.35 -8.92 1.88
N THR A 42 -13.53 -9.39 2.31
CA THR A 42 -14.77 -9.34 1.51
C THR A 42 -15.20 -7.90 1.21
N ILE A 43 -15.13 -7.00 2.20
CA ILE A 43 -15.43 -5.57 2.03
C ILE A 43 -14.46 -4.97 1.00
N PHE A 44 -13.17 -5.28 1.09
CA PHE A 44 -12.20 -4.84 0.09
C PHE A 44 -12.47 -5.45 -1.28
N CYS A 45 -12.85 -6.72 -1.39
CA CYS A 45 -13.22 -7.30 -2.68
C CYS A 45 -14.42 -6.58 -3.29
N ALA A 46 -15.47 -6.36 -2.51
CA ALA A 46 -16.65 -5.63 -2.95
C ALA A 46 -16.31 -4.18 -3.35
N SER A 47 -15.45 -3.50 -2.59
CA SER A 47 -15.04 -2.13 -2.92
C SER A 47 -14.28 -2.04 -4.24
N HIS A 48 -13.38 -2.99 -4.54
CA HIS A 48 -12.62 -2.99 -5.78
C HIS A 48 -13.41 -3.49 -7.00
N ILE A 49 -14.34 -4.43 -6.82
CA ILE A 49 -15.13 -4.99 -7.94
C ILE A 49 -16.32 -4.10 -8.29
N VAL A 50 -16.93 -3.44 -7.30
CA VAL A 50 -18.17 -2.66 -7.51
C VAL A 50 -17.92 -1.17 -7.37
N VAL A 51 -17.33 -0.75 -6.25
CA VAL A 51 -17.23 0.69 -5.91
C VAL A 51 -16.19 1.38 -6.78
N PHE A 52 -15.03 0.76 -7.05
CA PHE A 52 -14.02 1.33 -7.93
C PHE A 52 -14.52 1.55 -9.37
N PRO A 53 -15.07 0.55 -10.09
CA PRO A 53 -15.56 0.76 -11.45
C PRO A 53 -16.69 1.77 -11.50
N LEU A 54 -17.61 1.74 -10.52
CA LEU A 54 -18.67 2.74 -10.42
C LEU A 54 -18.08 4.15 -10.23
N THR A 55 -17.09 4.30 -9.35
CA THR A 55 -16.43 5.59 -9.11
C THR A 55 -15.68 6.07 -10.35
N MET A 56 -15.01 5.17 -11.08
CA MET A 56 -14.38 5.48 -12.36
C MET A 56 -15.39 5.93 -13.41
N ILE A 57 -16.50 5.21 -13.58
CA ILE A 57 -17.55 5.58 -14.51
C ILE A 57 -18.13 6.97 -14.15
N LEU A 58 -18.40 7.20 -12.86
CA LEU A 58 -18.89 8.50 -12.39
C LEU A 58 -17.88 9.62 -12.68
N VAL A 59 -16.58 9.40 -12.44
CA VAL A 59 -15.55 10.39 -12.74
C VAL A 59 -15.45 10.66 -14.23
N LEU A 60 -15.42 9.63 -15.06
CA LEU A 60 -15.37 9.78 -16.52
C LEU A 60 -16.62 10.47 -17.09
N TYR A 61 -17.77 10.32 -16.44
CA TYR A 61 -19.04 10.91 -16.89
C TYR A 61 -19.26 12.34 -16.39
N PHE A 62 -18.90 12.63 -15.13
CA PHE A 62 -19.22 13.91 -14.48
C PHE A 62 -18.07 14.90 -14.43
N VAL A 63 -16.82 14.44 -14.45
CA VAL A 63 -15.67 15.33 -14.43
C VAL A 63 -15.29 15.68 -15.87
N GLN A 64 -15.48 16.96 -16.21
CA GLN A 64 -15.05 17.49 -17.50
C GLN A 64 -13.56 17.84 -17.41
N GLY A 65 -12.78 17.39 -18.39
CA GLY A 65 -11.39 17.81 -18.55
C GLY A 65 -11.31 19.29 -18.92
N ASP A 66 -10.27 19.97 -18.44
CA ASP A 66 -9.94 21.33 -18.82
C ASP A 66 -8.96 21.29 -20.01
N PRO A 67 -9.31 21.86 -21.19
CA PRO A 67 -8.39 21.94 -22.33
C PRO A 67 -7.05 22.60 -21.95
N ALA A 68 -7.06 23.62 -21.09
CA ALA A 68 -5.85 24.32 -20.68
C ALA A 68 -4.90 23.43 -19.85
N ALA A 69 -5.45 22.44 -19.14
CA ALA A 69 -4.64 21.47 -18.40
C ALA A 69 -3.95 20.46 -19.32
N SER A 70 -4.60 20.10 -20.44
CA SER A 70 -4.05 19.19 -21.43
C SER A 70 -2.87 19.84 -22.18
N GLU A 71 -3.01 21.13 -22.51
CA GLU A 71 -1.98 21.93 -23.15
C GLU A 71 -0.76 22.26 -22.26
N LEU A 72 -0.81 21.92 -20.96
CA LEU A 72 0.25 22.21 -20.00
C LEU A 72 1.44 21.25 -20.20
N GLY A 73 2.26 21.49 -21.22
CA GLY A 73 3.48 20.75 -21.51
C GLY A 73 3.48 20.07 -22.87
N ASP A 74 4.45 19.19 -23.09
CA ASP A 74 4.54 18.41 -24.32
C ASP A 74 3.62 17.18 -24.23
N GLU A 75 2.40 17.30 -24.76
CA GLU A 75 1.39 16.25 -24.75
C GLU A 75 1.90 14.92 -25.32
N THR A 76 2.76 14.97 -26.33
CA THR A 76 3.31 13.77 -26.96
C THR A 76 4.19 13.03 -25.96
N ARG A 77 5.09 13.76 -25.29
CA ARG A 77 5.98 13.18 -24.28
C ARG A 77 5.24 12.67 -23.05
N LEU A 78 4.19 13.37 -22.60
CA LEU A 78 3.34 12.91 -21.49
C LEU A 78 2.62 11.62 -21.86
N THR A 79 2.05 11.55 -23.05
CA THR A 79 1.38 10.34 -23.54
C THR A 79 2.35 9.16 -23.64
N GLU A 80 3.59 9.40 -24.08
CA GLU A 80 4.64 8.37 -24.09
C GLU A 80 5.02 7.91 -22.68
N GLN A 81 5.15 8.83 -21.71
CA GLN A 81 5.40 8.50 -20.30
C GLN A 81 4.29 7.62 -19.72
N TRP A 82 3.02 8.00 -19.90
CA TRP A 82 1.88 7.22 -19.45
C TRP A 82 1.83 5.82 -20.06
N LYS A 83 2.15 5.69 -21.36
CA LYS A 83 2.24 4.39 -22.03
C LYS A 83 3.34 3.51 -21.43
N LEU A 84 4.53 4.08 -21.20
CA LEU A 84 5.65 3.34 -20.59
C LEU A 84 5.30 2.88 -19.17
N THR A 85 4.71 3.76 -18.37
CA THR A 85 4.28 3.43 -17.01
C THR A 85 3.17 2.39 -17.01
N GLN A 86 2.19 2.48 -17.94
CA GLN A 86 1.19 1.45 -18.13
C GLN A 86 1.81 0.09 -18.48
N MET A 87 2.77 0.05 -19.42
CA MET A 87 3.47 -1.19 -19.81
C MET A 87 4.26 -1.79 -18.65
N ALA A 88 4.88 -0.95 -17.81
CA ALA A 88 5.57 -1.40 -16.60
C ALA A 88 4.59 -2.08 -15.63
N PHE A 89 3.43 -1.47 -15.38
CA PHE A 89 2.39 -2.08 -14.55
C PHE A 89 1.79 -3.36 -15.16
N ILE A 90 1.56 -3.40 -16.47
CA ILE A 90 1.10 -4.63 -17.15
C ILE A 90 2.11 -5.75 -16.97
N THR A 91 3.40 -5.45 -17.12
CA THR A 91 4.47 -6.43 -16.95
C THR A 91 4.50 -6.95 -15.50
N ALA A 92 4.44 -6.07 -14.52
CA ALA A 92 4.41 -6.46 -13.12
C ALA A 92 3.15 -7.28 -12.78
N LEU A 93 1.98 -6.86 -13.28
CA LEU A 93 0.71 -7.57 -13.11
C LEU A 93 0.77 -8.98 -13.71
N LEU A 94 1.38 -9.16 -14.87
CA LEU A 94 1.55 -10.47 -15.51
C LEU A 94 2.46 -11.38 -14.67
N LEU A 95 3.57 -10.84 -14.13
CA LEU A 95 4.46 -11.59 -13.23
C LEU A 95 3.73 -12.01 -11.95
N ASP A 96 2.94 -11.12 -11.37
CA ASP A 96 2.13 -11.39 -10.17
C ASP A 96 1.04 -12.43 -10.46
N PHE A 97 0.41 -12.36 -11.63
CA PHE A 97 -0.61 -13.31 -12.06
C PHE A 97 -0.03 -14.71 -12.27
N ILE A 98 1.12 -14.80 -12.94
CA ILE A 98 1.85 -16.06 -13.10
C ILE A 98 2.21 -16.63 -11.72
N SER A 99 2.75 -15.80 -10.83
CA SER A 99 3.14 -16.24 -9.48
C SER A 99 1.94 -16.73 -8.66
N TRP A 100 0.79 -16.07 -8.80
CA TRP A 100 -0.47 -16.53 -8.22
C TRP A 100 -0.92 -17.90 -8.76
N LEU A 101 -0.85 -18.13 -10.09
CA LEU A 101 -1.21 -19.41 -10.70
C LEU A 101 -0.38 -20.59 -10.17
N PHE A 102 0.89 -20.35 -9.84
CA PHE A 102 1.80 -21.35 -9.29
C PHE A 102 1.82 -21.38 -7.76
N THR A 103 0.95 -20.63 -7.09
CA THR A 103 0.87 -20.63 -5.63
C THR A 103 -0.02 -21.78 -5.16
N VAL A 104 0.56 -22.67 -4.34
CA VAL A 104 -0.15 -23.84 -3.78
C VAL A 104 -0.88 -23.52 -2.48
N ASP A 105 -0.38 -22.53 -1.72
CA ASP A 105 -0.91 -22.14 -0.41
C ASP A 105 -2.09 -21.16 -0.54
N TYR A 106 -3.22 -21.47 0.11
CA TYR A 106 -4.43 -20.65 0.08
C TYR A 106 -4.25 -19.26 0.73
N GLU A 107 -3.53 -19.18 1.84
CA GLU A 107 -3.26 -17.91 2.53
C GLU A 107 -2.38 -17.01 1.66
N ARG A 108 -1.40 -17.58 0.94
CA ARG A 108 -0.60 -16.83 -0.04
C ARG A 108 -1.40 -16.43 -1.26
N ALA A 109 -2.23 -17.32 -1.78
CA ALA A 109 -3.11 -17.01 -2.90
C ALA A 109 -4.03 -15.81 -2.57
N ARG A 110 -4.48 -15.69 -1.31
CA ARG A 110 -5.23 -14.52 -0.83
C ARG A 110 -4.40 -13.24 -0.82
N LEU A 111 -3.10 -13.30 -0.51
CA LEU A 111 -2.22 -12.12 -0.57
C LEU A 111 -2.00 -11.65 -2.02
N TYR A 112 -1.85 -12.59 -2.96
CA TYR A 112 -1.73 -12.28 -4.38
C TYR A 112 -2.97 -11.55 -4.93
N TYR A 113 -4.18 -11.84 -4.44
CA TYR A 113 -5.37 -11.06 -4.80
C TYR A 113 -5.16 -9.56 -4.59
N PHE A 114 -4.61 -9.16 -3.43
CA PHE A 114 -4.35 -7.75 -3.14
C PHE A 114 -3.27 -7.18 -4.06
N VAL A 115 -2.22 -7.92 -4.37
CA VAL A 115 -1.18 -7.46 -5.29
C VAL A 115 -1.73 -7.26 -6.69
N LEU A 116 -2.51 -8.22 -7.21
CA LEU A 116 -3.15 -8.11 -8.52
C LEU A 116 -4.06 -6.88 -8.60
N VAL A 117 -4.80 -6.58 -7.54
CA VAL A 117 -5.63 -5.38 -7.46
C VAL A 117 -4.77 -4.10 -7.40
N ILE A 118 -3.76 -4.07 -6.52
CA ILE A 118 -2.86 -2.93 -6.33
C ILE A 118 -2.15 -2.56 -7.64
N GLN A 119 -1.77 -3.56 -8.44
CA GLN A 119 -1.09 -3.39 -9.73
C GLN A 119 -2.06 -3.17 -10.89
N GLY A 120 -3.22 -3.81 -10.85
CA GLY A 120 -4.22 -3.74 -11.91
C GLY A 120 -4.91 -2.38 -12.00
N LEU A 121 -5.17 -1.71 -10.86
CA LEU A 121 -5.83 -0.40 -10.88
C LEU A 121 -5.00 0.69 -11.62
N PRO A 122 -3.68 0.82 -11.39
CA PRO A 122 -2.83 1.70 -12.19
C PRO A 122 -2.83 1.39 -13.69
N VAL A 123 -2.90 0.11 -14.10
CA VAL A 123 -3.01 -0.24 -15.53
C VAL A 123 -4.23 0.43 -16.18
N VAL A 124 -5.35 0.50 -15.44
CA VAL A 124 -6.56 1.18 -15.89
C VAL A 124 -6.33 2.69 -15.96
N SER A 125 -5.84 3.34 -14.91
CA SER A 125 -5.68 4.81 -14.91
C SER A 125 -4.67 5.30 -15.94
N TYR A 126 -3.49 4.67 -16.01
CA TYR A 126 -2.47 5.04 -17.00
C TYR A 126 -2.91 4.69 -18.42
N GLY A 127 -3.73 3.65 -18.60
CA GLY A 127 -4.39 3.38 -19.88
C GLY A 127 -5.39 4.46 -20.30
N LEU A 128 -6.21 4.95 -19.37
CA LEU A 128 -7.15 6.04 -19.64
C LEU A 128 -6.41 7.36 -19.96
N LEU A 129 -5.30 7.64 -19.27
CA LEU A 129 -4.43 8.78 -19.55
C LEU A 129 -3.78 8.65 -20.93
N ALA A 130 -3.15 7.51 -21.22
CA ALA A 130 -2.51 7.24 -22.51
C ALA A 130 -3.50 7.25 -23.70
N ALA A 131 -4.76 6.91 -23.46
CA ALA A 131 -5.83 6.97 -24.45
C ALA A 131 -6.44 8.38 -24.61
N GLY A 132 -6.05 9.36 -23.77
CA GLY A 132 -6.58 10.72 -23.81
C GLY A 132 -8.04 10.84 -23.36
N VAL A 133 -8.55 9.85 -22.63
CA VAL A 133 -9.95 9.83 -22.15
C VAL A 133 -10.07 10.19 -20.67
N ALA A 134 -8.97 10.16 -19.92
CA ALA A 134 -8.97 10.53 -18.51
C ALA A 134 -9.18 12.05 -18.35
N PRO A 135 -10.08 12.50 -17.46
CA PRO A 135 -10.24 13.91 -17.17
C PRO A 135 -9.01 14.46 -16.44
N ILE A 136 -8.39 15.47 -17.05
CA ILE A 136 -7.31 16.26 -16.47
C ILE A 136 -7.86 17.67 -16.27
N THR A 137 -7.80 18.19 -15.05
CA THR A 137 -8.25 19.56 -14.73
C THR A 137 -7.08 20.41 -14.29
N MET A 138 -7.26 21.74 -14.26
CA MET A 138 -6.30 22.62 -13.59
C MET A 138 -6.52 22.61 -12.09
N ASP A 139 -5.43 22.65 -11.32
CA ASP A 139 -5.47 22.95 -9.90
C ASP A 139 -5.48 24.48 -9.65
N ALA A 140 -5.67 24.90 -8.40
CA ALA A 140 -5.67 26.32 -8.02
C ALA A 140 -4.29 26.99 -8.13
N HIS A 141 -3.23 26.22 -8.39
CA HIS A 141 -1.83 26.64 -8.43
C HIS A 141 -1.26 26.62 -9.86
N GLY A 142 -2.11 26.41 -10.88
CA GLY A 142 -1.69 26.41 -12.28
C GLY A 142 -0.99 25.11 -12.72
N ARG A 143 -1.26 23.98 -12.07
CA ARG A 143 -0.73 22.64 -12.39
C ARG A 143 -1.83 21.69 -12.81
N ARG A 144 -1.42 20.56 -13.40
CA ARG A 144 -2.32 19.48 -13.80
C ARG A 144 -2.81 18.72 -12.57
N PHE A 145 -4.12 18.60 -12.44
CA PHE A 145 -4.78 17.75 -11.47
C PHE A 145 -5.40 16.54 -12.18
N ILE A 146 -4.78 15.37 -11.98
CA ILE A 146 -5.20 14.12 -12.61
C ILE A 146 -6.16 13.39 -11.66
N VAL A 147 -7.46 13.57 -11.87
CA VAL A 147 -8.50 13.06 -10.95
C VAL A 147 -8.46 11.54 -10.85
N VAL A 148 -8.24 10.85 -11.96
CA VAL A 148 -8.20 9.38 -12.01
C VAL A 148 -7.09 8.78 -11.14
N ARG A 149 -6.00 9.51 -10.92
CA ARG A 149 -4.90 9.10 -10.02
C ARG A 149 -5.35 9.09 -8.57
N TYR A 150 -6.03 10.14 -8.12
CA TYR A 150 -6.54 10.22 -6.75
C TYR A 150 -7.56 9.14 -6.46
N VAL A 151 -8.39 8.78 -7.44
CA VAL A 151 -9.29 7.63 -7.30
C VAL A 151 -8.50 6.34 -7.17
N VAL A 152 -7.51 6.07 -8.03
CA VAL A 152 -6.68 4.85 -7.89
C VAL A 152 -5.99 4.80 -6.53
N TRP A 153 -5.44 5.92 -6.05
CA TRP A 153 -4.82 5.99 -4.72
C TRP A 153 -5.82 5.69 -3.61
N LEU A 154 -7.05 6.21 -3.69
CA LEU A 154 -8.11 5.96 -2.71
C LEU A 154 -8.38 4.46 -2.47
N PHE A 155 -8.16 3.61 -3.47
CA PHE A 155 -8.36 2.16 -3.36
C PHE A 155 -7.05 1.40 -3.13
N THR A 156 -5.98 1.78 -3.83
CA THR A 156 -4.71 1.06 -3.76
C THR A 156 -3.97 1.28 -2.45
N THR A 157 -3.91 2.51 -1.90
CA THR A 157 -3.11 2.76 -0.70
C THR A 157 -3.69 2.12 0.57
N PRO A 158 -5.02 2.10 0.82
CA PRO A 158 -5.55 1.33 1.94
C PRO A 158 -5.41 -0.18 1.72
N ALA A 159 -5.49 -0.67 0.48
CA ALA A 159 -5.24 -2.07 0.15
C ALA A 159 -3.79 -2.48 0.47
N MET A 160 -2.82 -1.58 0.23
CA MET A 160 -1.43 -1.78 0.62
C MET A 160 -1.27 -1.85 2.14
N LEU A 161 -1.91 -0.96 2.90
CA LEU A 161 -1.89 -1.03 4.37
C LEU A 161 -2.50 -2.34 4.88
N TYR A 162 -3.59 -2.79 4.27
CA TYR A 162 -4.18 -4.09 4.59
C TYR A 162 -3.20 -5.24 4.28
N PHE A 163 -2.55 -5.21 3.11
CA PHE A 163 -1.51 -6.18 2.76
C PHE A 163 -0.39 -6.24 3.82
N TYR A 164 0.14 -5.09 4.23
CA TYR A 164 1.17 -5.03 5.28
C TYR A 164 0.68 -5.50 6.65
N SER A 165 -0.61 -5.31 6.94
CA SER A 165 -1.22 -5.86 8.15
C SER A 165 -1.30 -7.38 8.13
N CYS A 166 -1.51 -8.00 6.95
CA CYS A 166 -1.55 -9.46 6.85
C CYS A 166 -0.19 -10.12 7.09
N VAL A 167 0.91 -9.40 6.82
CA VAL A 167 2.28 -9.89 7.05
C VAL A 167 2.87 -9.40 8.38
N SER A 168 2.09 -8.69 9.20
CA SER A 168 2.54 -8.16 10.49
C SER A 168 1.57 -8.51 11.62
N CYS A 169 2.05 -8.45 12.87
CA CYS A 169 1.22 -8.70 14.06
C CYS A 169 0.52 -7.43 14.57
N ILE A 170 0.16 -6.49 13.68
CA ILE A 170 -0.48 -5.23 14.08
C ILE A 170 -1.92 -5.45 14.53
N SER A 171 -2.38 -4.72 15.54
CA SER A 171 -3.75 -4.86 16.01
C SER A 171 -4.76 -4.31 15.00
N ARG A 172 -5.94 -4.91 14.93
CA ARG A 172 -7.05 -4.47 14.06
C ARG A 172 -7.41 -2.99 14.26
N ARG A 173 -7.41 -2.53 15.52
CA ARG A 173 -7.71 -1.13 15.85
C ARG A 173 -6.70 -0.19 15.20
N GLU A 174 -5.42 -0.52 15.26
CA GLU A 174 -4.35 0.28 14.66
C GLU A 174 -4.42 0.27 13.13
N LEU A 175 -4.75 -0.88 12.53
CA LEU A 175 -4.99 -0.96 11.08
C LEU A 175 -6.15 -0.05 10.64
N ILE A 176 -7.29 -0.11 11.33
CA ILE A 176 -8.46 0.72 10.98
C ILE A 176 -8.10 2.21 11.11
N ILE A 177 -7.38 2.60 12.16
CA ILE A 177 -6.89 3.98 12.33
C ILE A 177 -5.97 4.37 11.17
N ALA A 178 -5.01 3.51 10.81
CA ALA A 178 -4.09 3.78 9.70
C ALA A 178 -4.84 3.94 8.37
N MET A 179 -5.84 3.10 8.10
CA MET A 179 -6.67 3.22 6.89
C MET A 179 -7.50 4.51 6.87
N ILE A 180 -8.11 4.91 8.00
CA ILE A 180 -8.85 6.17 8.09
C ILE A 180 -7.93 7.37 7.84
N LEU A 181 -6.72 7.34 8.40
CA LEU A 181 -5.71 8.36 8.15
C LEU A 181 -5.31 8.39 6.68
N GLU A 182 -5.16 7.23 6.03
CA GLU A 182 -4.86 7.15 4.60
C GLU A 182 -5.97 7.77 3.74
N TYR A 183 -7.24 7.44 4.01
CA TYR A 183 -8.37 8.11 3.35
C TYR A 183 -8.34 9.62 3.60
N THR A 184 -7.95 10.04 4.81
CA THR A 184 -7.82 11.47 5.15
C THR A 184 -6.74 12.14 4.30
N VAL A 185 -5.58 11.51 4.07
CA VAL A 185 -4.52 12.05 3.20
C VAL A 185 -5.05 12.36 1.82
N ILE A 186 -5.69 11.38 1.17
CA ILE A 186 -6.19 11.51 -0.20
C ILE A 186 -7.34 12.52 -0.26
N LEU A 187 -8.35 12.39 0.61
CA LEU A 187 -9.55 13.23 0.58
C LEU A 187 -9.26 14.69 0.94
N THR A 188 -8.27 14.97 1.79
CA THR A 188 -7.86 16.35 2.10
C THR A 188 -6.82 16.89 1.13
N GLY A 189 -6.10 16.03 0.41
CA GLY A 189 -5.23 16.44 -0.69
C GLY A 189 -6.01 17.06 -1.85
N VAL A 190 -7.22 16.58 -2.15
CA VAL A 190 -8.08 17.13 -3.21
C VAL A 190 -8.41 18.62 -3.00
N PRO A 191 -9.04 19.05 -1.88
CA PRO A 191 -9.29 20.47 -1.65
C PRO A 191 -8.01 21.28 -1.46
N ALA A 192 -6.89 20.69 -1.04
CA ALA A 192 -5.59 21.37 -1.00
C ALA A 192 -5.08 21.74 -2.40
N CYS A 193 -5.41 20.95 -3.42
CA CYS A 193 -5.10 21.26 -4.82
C CYS A 193 -6.12 22.24 -5.43
N LEU A 194 -7.41 22.12 -5.09
CA LEU A 194 -8.48 22.85 -5.79
C LEU A 194 -8.83 24.22 -5.20
N LEU A 195 -8.46 24.51 -3.95
CA LEU A 195 -8.81 25.77 -3.30
C LEU A 195 -7.69 26.82 -3.45
N PRO A 196 -8.05 28.11 -3.66
CA PRO A 196 -7.06 29.18 -3.74
C PRO A 196 -6.50 29.53 -2.34
N PHE A 197 -5.44 30.33 -2.33
CA PHE A 197 -4.93 30.95 -1.11
C PHE A 197 -6.01 31.82 -0.44
N PRO A 198 -6.17 31.80 0.89
CA PRO A 198 -5.44 30.99 1.89
C PRO A 198 -6.13 29.65 2.24
N TYR A 199 -7.24 29.32 1.58
CA TYR A 199 -8.13 28.24 1.99
C TYR A 199 -7.53 26.84 1.85
N TYR A 200 -6.48 26.65 1.06
CA TYR A 200 -5.82 25.35 0.91
C TYR A 200 -4.97 24.95 2.13
N TRP A 201 -4.44 25.90 2.91
CA TRP A 201 -3.49 25.63 3.99
C TRP A 201 -4.00 24.65 5.05
N PRO A 202 -5.24 24.78 5.58
CA PRO A 202 -5.75 23.81 6.54
C PRO A 202 -5.81 22.39 5.99
N TRP A 203 -6.25 22.22 4.73
CA TRP A 203 -6.36 20.93 4.08
C TRP A 203 -4.98 20.30 3.85
N LEU A 204 -4.01 21.10 3.42
CA LEU A 204 -2.63 20.66 3.26
C LEU A 204 -2.03 20.20 4.60
N ILE A 205 -2.22 20.97 5.67
CA ILE A 205 -1.70 20.61 7.00
C ILE A 205 -2.31 19.30 7.47
N ILE A 206 -3.64 19.13 7.32
CA ILE A 206 -4.33 17.89 7.69
C ILE A 206 -3.78 16.70 6.89
N SER A 207 -3.62 16.87 5.56
CA SER A 207 -3.08 15.83 4.67
C SER A 207 -1.66 15.42 5.06
N CYS A 208 -0.76 16.38 5.27
CA CYS A 208 0.63 16.12 5.66
C CYS A 208 0.74 15.47 7.04
N VAL A 209 -0.05 15.91 8.03
CA VAL A 209 -0.07 15.32 9.36
C VAL A 209 -0.60 13.88 9.30
N ALA A 210 -1.70 13.64 8.57
CA ALA A 210 -2.22 12.29 8.37
C ALA A 210 -1.19 11.39 7.67
N CYS A 211 -0.51 11.90 6.64
CA CYS A 211 0.52 11.17 5.91
C CYS A 211 1.69 10.78 6.81
N TYR A 212 2.13 11.66 7.71
CA TYR A 212 3.15 11.34 8.70
C TYR A 212 2.75 10.16 9.59
N PHE A 213 1.51 10.14 10.09
CA PHE A 213 1.01 9.02 10.90
C PHE A 213 0.87 7.73 10.10
N VAL A 214 0.47 7.79 8.83
CA VAL A 214 0.46 6.61 7.94
C VAL A 214 1.85 6.04 7.77
N VAL A 215 2.85 6.88 7.49
CA VAL A 215 4.25 6.45 7.32
C VAL A 215 4.77 5.79 8.60
N MET A 216 4.42 6.32 9.77
CA MET A 216 4.73 5.67 11.05
C MET A 216 4.03 4.33 11.24
N ALA A 217 2.74 4.22 10.87
CA ALA A 217 2.00 2.96 10.95
C ALA A 217 2.60 1.89 10.05
N LEU A 218 2.94 2.25 8.81
CA LEU A 218 3.61 1.38 7.84
C LEU A 218 4.98 0.90 8.36
N SER A 219 5.80 1.82 8.87
CA SER A 219 7.10 1.49 9.47
C SER A 219 6.95 0.58 10.69
N LYS A 220 5.89 0.78 11.50
CA LYS A 220 5.55 -0.08 12.63
C LYS A 220 5.15 -1.49 12.17
N MET A 221 4.27 -1.63 11.18
CA MET A 221 3.86 -2.94 10.63
C MET A 221 5.08 -3.75 10.18
N LEU A 222 5.98 -3.13 9.40
CA LEU A 222 7.18 -3.81 8.92
C LEU A 222 8.18 -4.10 10.04
N THR A 223 8.26 -3.25 11.07
CA THR A 223 9.09 -3.51 12.26
C THR A 223 8.56 -4.72 13.04
N LEU A 224 7.24 -4.85 13.20
CA LEU A 224 6.62 -6.01 13.84
C LEU A 224 6.86 -7.29 13.03
N ALA A 225 6.76 -7.23 11.70
CA ALA A 225 7.07 -8.37 10.83
C ALA A 225 8.54 -8.84 10.99
N ILE A 226 9.48 -7.90 11.12
CA ILE A 226 10.89 -8.20 11.41
C ILE A 226 11.04 -8.85 12.79
N GLN A 227 10.32 -8.37 13.80
CA GLN A 227 10.42 -8.92 15.16
C GLN A 227 9.88 -10.35 15.25
N GLU A 228 8.84 -10.68 14.49
CA GLU A 228 8.25 -12.02 14.46
C GLU A 228 9.09 -13.02 13.65
N SER A 229 9.91 -12.54 12.72
CA SER A 229 10.72 -13.43 11.88
C SER A 229 11.81 -14.18 12.65
N SER A 230 11.95 -15.47 12.32
CA SER A 230 13.17 -16.30 12.41
C SER A 230 14.48 -15.59 12.76
N PRO A 231 15.05 -15.61 13.97
CA PRO A 231 16.42 -15.11 14.18
C PRO A 231 17.45 -15.79 13.25
N ASP A 232 17.21 -17.05 12.90
CA ASP A 232 18.08 -17.85 12.03
C ASP A 232 17.92 -17.47 10.54
N ASP A 233 16.86 -16.72 10.21
CA ASP A 233 16.52 -16.32 8.85
C ASP A 233 17.02 -14.90 8.50
N SER A 234 18.35 -14.77 8.51
CA SER A 234 19.01 -13.47 8.27
C SER A 234 18.65 -12.84 6.92
N SER A 235 18.45 -13.63 5.86
CA SER A 235 18.11 -13.15 4.53
C SER A 235 16.70 -12.53 4.49
N TYR A 236 15.69 -13.21 5.03
CA TYR A 236 14.33 -12.68 5.09
C TYR A 236 14.25 -11.41 5.95
N ARG A 237 14.96 -11.39 7.08
CA ARG A 237 15.07 -10.20 7.94
C ARG A 237 15.66 -9.01 7.18
N SER A 238 16.72 -9.22 6.42
CA SER A 238 17.32 -8.17 5.59
C SER A 238 16.36 -7.69 4.49
N ALA A 239 15.60 -8.59 3.85
CA ALA A 239 14.58 -8.23 2.87
C ALA A 239 13.48 -7.35 3.49
N LEU A 240 12.97 -7.72 4.67
CA LEU A 240 11.99 -6.93 5.41
C LEU A 240 12.54 -5.56 5.87
N GLN A 241 13.81 -5.49 6.28
CA GLN A 241 14.48 -4.24 6.61
C GLN A 241 14.61 -3.32 5.38
N GLY A 242 15.02 -3.89 4.24
CA GLY A 242 15.07 -3.19 2.96
C GLY A 242 13.70 -2.66 2.56
N ALA A 243 12.66 -3.50 2.64
CA ALA A 243 11.28 -3.11 2.40
C ALA A 243 10.83 -1.98 3.34
N ARG A 244 11.15 -2.05 4.63
CA ARG A 244 10.83 -0.98 5.59
C ARG A 244 11.43 0.35 5.20
N ILE A 245 12.72 0.39 4.90
CA ILE A 245 13.41 1.62 4.52
C ILE A 245 12.80 2.15 3.21
N PHE A 246 12.76 1.30 2.19
CA PHE A 246 12.24 1.66 0.88
C PHE A 246 10.81 2.20 0.93
N MET A 247 9.88 1.48 1.56
CA MET A 247 8.47 1.87 1.61
C MET A 247 8.24 3.13 2.43
N THR A 248 8.93 3.27 3.57
CA THR A 248 8.86 4.49 4.40
C THR A 248 9.38 5.70 3.64
N THR A 249 10.51 5.56 2.93
CA THR A 249 11.10 6.63 2.13
C THR A 249 10.23 7.01 0.95
N THR A 250 9.71 6.03 0.20
CA THR A 250 8.90 6.30 -0.98
C THR A 250 7.56 6.95 -0.62
N PHE A 251 6.90 6.51 0.45
CA PHE A 251 5.67 7.17 0.92
C PHE A 251 5.94 8.60 1.42
N ALA A 252 7.04 8.82 2.14
CA ALA A 252 7.43 10.16 2.60
C ALA A 252 7.84 11.09 1.43
N ALA A 253 8.27 10.54 0.29
CA ALA A 253 8.64 11.31 -0.89
C ALA A 253 7.43 11.89 -1.65
N ILE A 254 6.25 11.27 -1.55
CA ILE A 254 5.01 11.72 -2.23
C ILE A 254 4.66 13.18 -1.87
N PRO A 255 4.54 13.58 -0.60
CA PRO A 255 4.32 14.99 -0.26
C PRO A 255 5.52 15.86 -0.65
N GLY A 256 6.73 15.31 -0.71
CA GLY A 256 7.91 16.00 -1.24
C GLY A 256 7.73 16.43 -2.70
N VAL A 257 7.24 15.54 -3.57
CA VAL A 257 6.92 15.88 -4.97
C VAL A 257 5.84 16.97 -5.04
N TRP A 258 4.84 16.89 -4.16
CA TRP A 258 3.80 17.91 -4.07
C TRP A 258 4.38 19.30 -3.75
N PHE A 259 5.27 19.40 -2.75
CA PHE A 259 5.93 20.66 -2.43
C PHE A 259 6.84 21.16 -3.56
N LEU A 260 7.58 20.27 -4.22
CA LEU A 260 8.40 20.63 -5.38
C LEU A 260 7.53 21.22 -6.51
N ALA A 261 6.36 20.64 -6.75
CA ALA A 261 5.40 21.13 -7.74
C ALA A 261 4.80 22.48 -7.34
N TYR A 262 4.36 22.62 -6.08
CA TYR A 262 3.77 23.83 -5.53
C TYR A 262 4.72 25.04 -5.60
N PHE A 263 6.00 24.85 -5.27
CA PHE A 263 7.01 25.90 -5.38
C PHE A 263 7.57 26.08 -6.80
N HIS A 264 7.00 25.39 -7.79
CA HIS A 264 7.45 25.37 -9.18
C HIS A 264 8.95 25.03 -9.35
N LEU A 265 9.49 24.22 -8.44
CA LEU A 265 10.89 23.77 -8.48
C LEU A 265 11.12 22.66 -9.51
N VAL A 266 10.04 22.04 -9.98
CA VAL A 266 10.05 21.02 -11.04
C VAL A 266 9.09 21.41 -12.16
N SER A 267 9.47 21.04 -13.40
CA SER A 267 8.57 21.21 -14.55
C SER A 267 7.33 20.31 -14.43
N PRO A 268 6.19 20.64 -15.07
CA PRO A 268 5.01 19.76 -15.10
C PRO A 268 5.28 18.36 -15.66
N LEU A 269 6.27 18.23 -16.55
CA LEU A 269 6.70 16.93 -17.10
C LEU A 269 7.53 16.13 -16.08
N THR A 270 8.40 16.81 -15.33
CA THR A 270 9.21 16.19 -14.28
C THR A 270 8.36 15.78 -13.08
N GLU A 271 7.39 16.61 -12.70
CA GLU A 271 6.42 16.28 -11.66
C GLU A 271 5.68 14.98 -11.97
N GLU A 272 5.18 14.86 -13.20
CA GLU A 272 4.46 13.67 -13.66
C GLU A 272 5.34 12.42 -13.57
N LEU A 273 6.56 12.50 -14.11
CA LEU A 273 7.54 11.41 -14.05
C LEU A 273 7.88 11.00 -12.61
N LEU A 274 8.01 11.96 -11.68
CA LEU A 274 8.27 11.67 -10.28
C LEU A 274 7.11 10.90 -9.64
N TYR A 275 5.86 11.30 -9.91
CA TYR A 275 4.69 10.56 -9.43
C TYR A 275 4.63 9.16 -10.03
N GLU A 276 4.90 8.98 -11.33
CA GLU A 276 4.94 7.67 -11.98
C GLU A 276 6.00 6.74 -11.37
N ILE A 277 7.22 7.24 -11.16
CA ILE A 277 8.30 6.46 -10.55
C ILE A 277 7.90 6.04 -9.13
N LEU A 278 7.38 6.95 -8.31
CA LEU A 278 6.95 6.62 -6.95
C LEU A 278 5.78 5.62 -6.96
N ASP A 279 4.79 5.83 -7.83
CA ASP A 279 3.60 4.98 -7.92
C ASP A 279 3.96 3.55 -8.31
N PHE A 280 4.79 3.39 -9.35
CA PHE A 280 5.29 2.08 -9.75
C PHE A 280 6.18 1.45 -8.67
N SER A 281 7.14 2.20 -8.15
CA SER A 281 8.12 1.70 -7.18
C SER A 281 7.46 1.19 -5.90
N THR A 282 6.48 1.92 -5.36
CA THR A 282 5.76 1.49 -4.14
C THR A 282 5.00 0.19 -4.34
N LYS A 283 4.39 -0.01 -5.52
CA LYS A 283 3.53 -1.18 -5.79
C LYS A 283 4.33 -2.39 -6.24
N ALA A 284 5.33 -2.21 -7.10
CA ALA A 284 6.29 -3.25 -7.47
C ALA A 284 7.12 -3.75 -6.26
N GLY A 285 7.36 -2.88 -5.27
CA GLY A 285 7.99 -3.27 -4.02
C GLY A 285 7.23 -4.36 -3.26
N ILE A 286 5.89 -4.29 -3.25
CA ILE A 286 5.03 -5.32 -2.64
C ILE A 286 5.15 -6.66 -3.38
N SER A 287 5.06 -6.63 -4.71
CA SER A 287 5.21 -7.82 -5.57
C SER A 287 6.52 -8.56 -5.28
N THR A 288 7.63 -7.81 -5.22
CA THR A 288 8.96 -8.36 -4.94
C THR A 288 9.03 -9.05 -3.57
N MET A 289 8.35 -8.51 -2.55
CA MET A 289 8.32 -9.10 -1.20
C MET A 289 7.65 -10.48 -1.18
N ILE A 290 6.53 -10.65 -1.90
CA ILE A 290 5.82 -11.94 -1.94
C ILE A 290 6.59 -12.97 -2.78
N MET A 291 7.17 -12.54 -3.90
CA MET A 291 7.97 -13.45 -4.73
C MET A 291 9.18 -13.98 -3.96
N HIS A 292 9.87 -13.12 -3.21
CA HIS A 292 11.01 -13.53 -2.39
C HIS A 292 10.61 -14.53 -1.29
N SER A 293 9.47 -14.34 -0.63
CA SER A 293 8.98 -15.30 0.37
C SER A 293 8.53 -16.62 -0.26
N SER A 294 8.02 -16.60 -1.50
CA SER A 294 7.61 -17.79 -2.23
C SER A 294 8.79 -18.69 -2.58
N ILE A 295 9.88 -18.13 -3.11
CA ILE A 295 11.10 -18.87 -3.48
C ILE A 295 11.71 -19.59 -2.27
N LYS A 296 11.72 -18.91 -1.12
CA LYS A 296 12.32 -19.45 0.11
C LYS A 296 11.60 -20.72 0.60
N THR A 297 10.27 -20.73 0.58
CA THR A 297 9.51 -21.90 1.04
C THR A 297 9.74 -23.13 0.15
N TYR A 298 9.88 -22.94 -1.16
CA TYR A 298 10.24 -24.04 -2.04
C TYR A 298 11.64 -24.60 -1.75
N ALA A 299 12.59 -23.75 -1.33
CA ALA A 299 13.92 -24.21 -0.94
C ALA A 299 13.88 -25.02 0.36
N GLU A 300 13.08 -24.59 1.35
CA GLU A 300 12.92 -25.30 2.63
C GLU A 300 12.16 -26.64 2.48
N GLU A 301 11.26 -26.77 1.51
CA GLU A 301 10.56 -28.03 1.22
C GLU A 301 11.44 -29.08 0.51
N GLN A 302 12.61 -28.71 -0.01
CA GLN A 302 13.55 -29.62 -0.69
C GLN A 302 14.67 -30.14 0.22
N GLU A 303 14.80 -29.63 1.44
CA GLU A 303 15.74 -30.10 2.47
C GLU A 303 15.09 -31.15 3.39
#